data_AF-A0A661SAV6-F1
#
_entry.id   AF-A0A661SAV6-F1
#
_cell.length_a   1.000
_cell.length_b   1.000
_cell.length_c   1.000
_cell.angle_alpha   90.00
_cell.angle_beta   90.00
_cell.angle_gamma   90.00
#
_symmetry.space_group_name_H-M   'P 1'
#
loop_
_entity.id
_entity.type
_entity.pdbx_description
1 polymer ?
#
loop_
_entity_poly.entity_id
_entity_poly.type
_entity_poly.pdbx_seq_one_letter_code
_entity_poly.pdbx_strand_id
1 'polypeptide(L)'
;SRPGLDGLPLIRFEDLPDYASDNVNQDLAILEGLLLSNGYSSIYVNLTRRDLDIPVVRAIVPGLELMADFDRFSRVSPRLFSNYLEMTQQGR
;
A
#
# COMPACT_ATOMS: atom_id res chain seq x y z
N SER A 1 -17.63 4.93 14.03
CA SER A 1 -16.47 5.57 13.38
C SER A 1 -16.07 6.80 14.18
N ARG A 2 -14.77 7.06 14.39
CA ARG A 2 -14.29 8.34 14.95
C ARG A 2 -14.27 9.40 13.84
N PRO A 3 -14.40 10.70 14.16
CA PRO A 3 -14.19 11.75 13.16
C PRO A 3 -12.80 11.64 12.55
N GLY A 4 -12.66 12.06 11.29
CA GLY A 4 -11.35 12.18 10.64
C GLY A 4 -10.46 13.18 11.39
N LEU A 5 -9.17 13.17 11.10
CA LEU A 5 -8.22 14.15 11.66
C LEU A 5 -8.63 15.57 11.23
N ASP A 6 -8.71 16.47 12.20
CA ASP A 6 -9.02 17.88 11.96
C ASP A 6 -7.89 18.56 11.18
N GLY A 7 -8.24 19.51 10.29
CA GLY A 7 -7.27 20.33 9.56
C GLY A 7 -6.63 19.68 8.33
N LEU A 8 -7.05 18.45 7.95
CA LEU A 8 -6.63 17.86 6.67
C LEU A 8 -7.30 18.56 5.48
N PRO A 9 -6.60 18.74 4.36
CA PRO A 9 -7.19 19.30 3.15
C PRO A 9 -8.32 18.40 2.65
N LEU A 10 -9.48 19.00 2.38
CA LEU A 10 -10.60 18.31 1.76
C LEU A 10 -10.37 18.27 0.25
N ILE A 11 -10.29 17.06 -0.30
CA ILE A 11 -10.10 16.81 -1.72
C ILE A 11 -11.32 16.02 -2.22
N ARG A 12 -11.86 16.40 -3.38
CA ARG A 12 -12.94 15.62 -4.00
C ARG A 12 -12.34 14.37 -4.62
N PHE A 13 -13.11 13.29 -4.67
CA PHE A 13 -12.61 12.02 -5.18
C PHE A 13 -12.09 12.13 -6.62
N GLU A 14 -12.81 12.89 -7.45
CA GLU A 14 -12.47 13.20 -8.83
C GLU A 14 -11.22 14.07 -9.01
N ASP A 15 -10.75 14.72 -7.95
CA ASP A 15 -9.51 15.50 -7.97
C ASP A 15 -8.29 14.64 -7.60
N LEU A 16 -8.49 13.37 -7.23
CA LEU A 16 -7.39 12.43 -6.99
C LEU A 16 -6.66 12.09 -8.30
N PRO A 17 -5.33 11.91 -8.26
CA PRO A 17 -4.60 11.50 -9.44
C PRO A 17 -5.00 10.08 -9.86
N ASP A 18 -5.29 9.91 -11.15
CA ASP A 18 -5.50 8.62 -11.79
C ASP A 18 -4.26 8.24 -12.60
N TYR A 19 -3.74 7.04 -12.32
CA TYR A 19 -2.57 6.47 -12.99
C TYR A 19 -2.90 5.19 -13.77
N ALA A 20 -4.18 4.83 -13.88
CA ALA A 20 -4.60 3.65 -14.63
C ALA A 20 -4.35 3.83 -16.14
N SER A 21 -3.90 2.75 -16.78
CA SER A 21 -3.77 2.65 -18.23
C SER A 21 -4.76 1.63 -18.80
N ASP A 22 -4.72 1.43 -20.11
CA ASP A 22 -5.44 0.35 -20.80
C ASP A 22 -4.64 -0.97 -20.85
N ASN A 23 -3.47 -1.02 -20.20
CA ASN A 23 -2.55 -2.14 -20.26
C ASN A 23 -2.07 -2.57 -18.87
N VAL A 24 -2.49 -3.75 -18.45
CA VAL A 24 -2.14 -4.32 -17.13
C VAL A 24 -0.62 -4.42 -16.91
N ASN A 25 0.18 -4.66 -17.95
CA ASN A 25 1.64 -4.72 -17.81
C ASN A 25 2.25 -3.34 -17.53
N GLN A 26 1.66 -2.29 -18.09
CA GLN A 26 2.08 -0.92 -17.84
C GLN A 26 1.70 -0.50 -16.42
N ASP A 27 0.49 -0.82 -15.98
CA ASP A 27 0.06 -0.55 -14.60
C ASP A 27 0.95 -1.26 -13.58
N LEU A 28 1.29 -2.52 -13.84
CA LEU A 28 2.22 -3.29 -13.01
C LEU A 28 3.60 -2.65 -12.96
N ALA A 29 4.14 -2.22 -14.11
CA ALA A 29 5.45 -1.57 -14.17
C ALA A 29 5.47 -0.22 -13.41
N ILE A 30 4.38 0.55 -13.47
CA ILE A 30 4.22 1.79 -12.69
C ILE A 30 4.26 1.47 -11.19
N LEU A 31 3.49 0.46 -10.75
CA LEU A 31 3.44 0.05 -9.35
C LEU A 31 4.79 -0.46 -8.85
N GLU A 32 5.45 -1.34 -9.60
CA GLU A 32 6.77 -1.87 -9.25
C GLU A 32 7.83 -0.75 -9.20
N GLY A 33 7.81 0.17 -10.15
CA GLY A 33 8.68 1.35 -10.15
C GLY A 33 8.45 2.26 -8.94
N LEU A 34 7.19 2.47 -8.55
CA LEU A 34 6.84 3.25 -7.36
C LEU A 34 7.30 2.57 -6.07
N LEU A 35 7.10 1.26 -5.94
CA LEU A 35 7.58 0.49 -4.79
C LEU A 35 9.10 0.59 -4.68
N LEU A 36 9.80 0.37 -5.80
CA LEU A 36 11.26 0.44 -5.85
C LEU A 36 11.80 1.82 -5.50
N SER A 37 11.18 2.90 -6.01
CA SER A 37 11.60 4.27 -5.70
C SER A 37 11.42 4.65 -4.23
N ASN A 38 10.52 3.95 -3.52
CA ASN A 38 10.29 4.09 -2.08
C ASN A 38 11.06 3.05 -1.23
N GLY A 39 11.99 2.29 -1.83
CA GLY A 39 12.84 1.33 -1.12
C GLY A 39 12.16 -0.01 -0.82
N TYR A 40 11.04 -0.32 -1.47
CA TYR A 40 10.36 -1.61 -1.38
C TYR A 40 10.67 -2.50 -2.59
N SER A 41 10.63 -3.81 -2.39
CA SER A 41 10.82 -4.80 -3.45
C SER A 41 9.67 -5.79 -3.47
N SER A 42 9.10 -6.05 -4.65
CA SER A 42 8.06 -7.07 -4.84
C SER A 42 8.67 -8.46 -5.03
N ILE A 43 8.07 -9.47 -4.39
CA ILE A 43 8.41 -10.89 -4.54
C ILE A 43 7.17 -11.62 -5.00
N TYR A 44 7.25 -12.30 -6.16
CA TYR A 44 6.14 -13.05 -6.74
C TYR A 44 6.37 -14.55 -6.64
N VAL A 45 5.40 -15.27 -6.09
CA VAL A 45 5.42 -16.73 -5.96
C VAL A 45 4.30 -17.31 -6.81
N ASN A 46 4.66 -18.16 -7.78
CA ASN A 46 3.69 -18.89 -8.58
C ASN A 46 3.04 -20.01 -7.73
N LEU A 47 1.73 -19.90 -7.54
CA LEU A 47 0.90 -20.85 -6.81
C LEU A 47 -0.08 -21.58 -7.74
N THR A 48 0.08 -21.45 -9.06
CA THR A 48 -0.74 -22.13 -10.05
C THR A 48 -0.71 -23.63 -9.79
N ARG A 49 -1.89 -24.19 -9.53
CA ARG A 49 -2.07 -25.61 -9.32
C ARG A 49 -1.89 -26.35 -10.64
N ARG A 50 -1.15 -27.45 -10.65
CA ARG A 50 -0.88 -28.19 -11.90
C ARG A 50 -2.12 -28.82 -12.52
N ASP A 51 -3.14 -29.06 -11.71
CA ASP A 51 -4.41 -29.68 -12.11
C ASP A 51 -5.49 -28.65 -12.48
N LEU A 52 -5.22 -27.35 -12.33
CA LEU A 52 -6.13 -26.26 -12.67
C LEU A 52 -5.41 -25.26 -13.57
N ASP A 53 -5.96 -25.00 -14.76
CA ASP A 53 -5.38 -24.06 -15.73
C ASP A 53 -5.72 -22.59 -15.39
N ILE A 54 -5.65 -22.23 -14.10
CA ILE A 54 -5.98 -20.89 -13.60
C ILE A 54 -4.72 -20.31 -12.95
N PRO A 55 -4.21 -19.17 -13.45
CA PRO A 55 -2.99 -18.57 -12.90
C PRO A 55 -3.25 -18.01 -11.50
N VAL A 56 -2.43 -18.43 -10.54
CA VAL A 56 -2.47 -17.91 -9.16
C VAL A 56 -1.07 -17.47 -8.76
N VAL A 57 -0.94 -16.23 -8.31
CA VAL A 57 0.32 -15.64 -7.84
C VAL A 57 0.12 -15.04 -6.47
N ARG A 58 1.08 -15.27 -5.56
CA ARG A 58 1.20 -14.50 -4.32
C ARG A 58 2.25 -13.43 -4.50
N ALA A 59 1.86 -12.17 -4.39
CA ALA A 59 2.77 -11.03 -4.29
C ALA A 59 3.05 -10.74 -2.81
N ILE A 60 4.32 -10.54 -2.47
CA ILE A 60 4.79 -10.16 -1.14
C ILE A 60 5.63 -8.91 -1.30
N VAL A 61 5.30 -7.85 -0.58
CA VAL A 61 6.09 -6.62 -0.53
C VAL A 61 6.56 -6.42 0.91
N PRO A 62 7.78 -6.84 1.27
CA PRO A 62 8.30 -6.70 2.62
C PRO A 62 8.34 -5.24 3.05
N GLY A 63 8.01 -4.96 4.32
CA GLY A 63 8.00 -3.60 4.87
C GLY A 63 6.67 -2.85 4.68
N LEU A 64 5.74 -3.39 3.88
CA LEU A 64 4.34 -2.95 3.93
C LEU A 64 3.61 -3.64 5.09
N GLU A 65 2.63 -2.94 5.66
CA GLU A 65 1.85 -3.46 6.79
C GLU A 65 0.94 -4.60 6.33
N LEU A 66 0.92 -5.69 7.11
CA LEU A 66 0.15 -6.89 6.77
C LEU A 66 -1.35 -6.72 7.02
N MET A 67 -1.74 -5.83 7.95
CA MET A 67 -3.12 -5.64 8.36
C MET A 67 -3.48 -4.15 8.30
N ALA A 68 -4.69 -3.86 7.83
CA ALA A 68 -5.23 -2.50 7.80
C ALA A 68 -5.64 -2.01 9.21
N ASP A 69 -6.05 -2.93 10.08
CA ASP A 69 -6.41 -2.67 11.47
C ASP A 69 -5.38 -3.30 12.41
N PHE A 70 -4.97 -2.52 13.42
CA PHE A 70 -4.12 -3.01 14.50
C PHE A 70 -4.99 -3.57 15.62
N ASP A 71 -4.78 -4.85 15.95
CA ASP A 71 -5.26 -5.44 17.19
C ASP A 71 -4.20 -5.40 18.29
N ARG A 72 -4.52 -5.97 19.46
CA ARG A 72 -3.59 -6.00 20.62
C ARG A 72 -2.29 -6.78 20.39
N PHE A 73 -2.23 -7.60 19.34
CA PHE A 73 -1.07 -8.44 18.98
C PHE A 73 -0.33 -7.90 17.76
N SER A 74 -0.86 -6.85 17.13
CA SER A 74 -0.31 -6.28 15.92
C SER A 74 0.97 -5.52 16.24
N ARG A 75 1.97 -5.72 15.39
CA ARG A 75 3.25 -5.02 15.50
C ARG A 75 3.14 -3.71 14.73
N VAL A 76 3.38 -2.60 15.41
CA VAL A 76 3.51 -1.29 14.75
C VAL A 76 4.93 -1.18 14.20
N SER A 77 5.06 -1.02 12.88
CA SER A 77 6.38 -0.81 12.29
C SER A 77 6.96 0.55 12.70
N PRO A 78 8.30 0.67 12.81
CA PRO A 78 8.94 1.97 13.06
C PRO A 78 8.51 3.05 12.07
N ARG A 79 8.33 2.68 10.80
CA ARG A 79 7.88 3.60 9.74
C ARG A 79 6.49 4.19 10.05
N LEU A 80 5.53 3.35 10.43
CA LEU A 80 4.18 3.83 10.75
C LEU A 80 4.20 4.77 11.97
N PHE A 81 5.01 4.45 12.97
CA PHE A 81 5.19 5.31 14.14
C PHE A 81 5.86 6.65 13.79
N SER A 82 6.88 6.64 12.92
CA SER A 82 7.50 7.86 12.39
C SER A 82 6.47 8.74 11.65
N ASN A 83 5.67 8.16 10.76
CA ASN A 83 4.61 8.91 10.05
C ASN A 83 3.60 9.52 11.04
N TYR A 84 3.19 8.76 12.06
CA TYR A 84 2.30 9.28 13.11
C TYR A 84 2.91 10.47 13.85
N LEU A 85 4.20 10.37 14.20
CA LEU A 85 4.94 11.45 14.86
C LEU A 85 5.01 12.69 13.97
N GLU A 86 5.29 12.55 12.67
CA GLU A 86 5.30 13.66 11.73
C GLU A 86 3.93 14.33 11.61
N MET A 87 2.86 13.54 11.45
CA MET A 87 1.49 14.06 11.34
C MET A 87 1.03 14.77 12.62
N THR A 88 1.46 14.31 13.80
CA THR A 88 1.08 14.92 15.09
C THR A 88 1.98 16.08 15.52
N GLN A 89 3.23 16.13 15.04
CA GLN A 89 4.15 17.25 15.31
C GLN A 89 3.94 18.43 14.37
N GLN A 90 3.52 18.21 13.11
CA GLN A 90 3.15 19.29 12.19
C GLN A 90 1.81 19.98 12.51
N GLY A 91 1.01 19.41 13.43
CA GLY A 91 -0.22 20.00 13.94
C GLY A 91 -0.06 20.88 15.19
N ARG A 92 1.17 21.29 15.55
CA ARG A 92 1.45 22.29 16.59
C ARG A 92 1.90 23.61 16.01
#